data_AF-A0A930BYQ2-F1
#
_entry.id   AF-A0A930BYQ2-F1
#
_cell.length_a   1.000
_cell.length_b   1.000
_cell.length_c   1.000
_cell.angle_alpha   90.00
_cell.angle_beta   90.00
_cell.angle_gamma   90.00
#
_symmetry.space_group_name_H-M   'P 1'
#
loop_
_entity.id
_entity.type
_entity.pdbx_description
1 polymer ?
#
loop_
_entity_poly.entity_id
_entity_poly.type
_entity_poly.pdbx_seq_one_letter_code
_entity_poly.pdbx_strand_id
1 'polypeptide(L)'
;MTQSERFGIIERMLLSRRGVTFAELQQRLEISRATLHRDLRDLRERMQVPIVCDRDTGTYRIDSSVERYELPGVWFSAGEIHALLSMQQLLAAFDAGGLLAEHVGPLRQRLLGMLESATDSADDIAKRIRILSAAARHYAPQHFQHIAAALMERRRLC
;
A
#
# COMPACT_ATOMS: atom_id res chain seq x y z
N MET A 1 21.21 15.06 4.01
CA MET A 1 20.38 13.84 4.03
C MET A 1 18.92 14.21 4.26
N THR A 2 18.05 13.86 3.31
CA THR A 2 16.60 14.12 3.37
C THR A 2 15.90 13.22 4.39
N GLN A 3 14.67 13.54 4.80
CA GLN A 3 13.93 12.69 5.76
C GLN A 3 13.64 11.31 5.17
N SER A 4 13.24 11.23 3.89
CA SER A 4 12.96 9.97 3.21
C SER A 4 14.20 9.07 3.11
N GLU A 5 15.38 9.65 2.86
CA GLU A 5 16.64 8.90 2.88
C GLU A 5 16.91 8.28 4.26
N ARG A 6 16.68 9.05 5.35
CA ARG A 6 16.85 8.54 6.72
C ARG A 6 15.91 7.38 7.01
N PHE A 7 14.66 7.48 6.59
CA PHE A 7 13.65 6.44 6.79
C PHE A 7 14.07 5.12 6.15
N GLY A 8 14.48 5.15 4.88
CA GLY A 8 14.95 3.95 4.20
C GLY A 8 16.22 3.34 4.82
N ILE A 9 17.11 4.16 5.38
CA ILE A 9 18.30 3.65 6.10
C ILE A 9 17.89 2.97 7.41
N ILE A 10 17.01 3.59 8.21
CA ILE A 10 16.51 3.02 9.47
C ILE A 10 15.83 1.67 9.20
N GLU A 11 14.91 1.65 8.24
CA GLU A 11 14.17 0.45 7.87
C GLU A 11 15.10 -0.70 7.45
N ARG A 12 16.07 -0.42 6.56
CA ARG A 12 17.05 -1.43 6.12
C ARG A 12 17.89 -1.97 7.28
N MET A 13 18.26 -1.12 8.23
CA MET A 13 18.98 -1.57 9.42
C MET A 13 18.13 -2.49 10.30
N LEU A 14 16.85 -2.16 10.49
CA LEU A 14 15.92 -2.96 11.29
C LEU A 14 15.52 -4.28 10.61
N LEU A 15 15.50 -4.33 9.28
CA LEU A 15 15.23 -5.55 8.50
C LEU A 15 16.44 -6.50 8.44
N SER A 16 17.65 -5.94 8.34
CA SER A 16 18.88 -6.75 8.21
C SER A 16 19.40 -7.31 9.53
N ARG A 17 18.94 -6.78 10.67
CA ARG A 17 19.42 -7.14 12.01
C ARG A 17 18.27 -7.50 12.93
N ARG A 18 18.50 -8.42 13.87
CA ARG A 18 17.49 -8.82 14.87
C ARG A 18 17.15 -7.73 15.90
N GLY A 19 18.01 -6.72 16.02
CA GLY A 19 17.82 -5.56 16.88
C GLY A 19 18.94 -4.54 16.65
N VAL A 20 18.61 -3.25 16.74
CA VAL A 20 19.54 -2.14 16.54
C VAL A 20 19.38 -1.15 17.69
N THR A 21 20.49 -0.80 18.35
CA THR A 21 20.45 0.17 19.46
C THR A 21 20.20 1.59 18.95
N PHE A 22 19.71 2.45 19.85
CA PHE A 22 19.54 3.88 19.53
C PHE A 22 20.87 4.53 19.14
N ALA A 23 21.97 4.14 19.80
CA ALA A 23 23.31 4.69 19.54
C ALA A 23 23.82 4.31 18.15
N GLU A 24 23.60 3.08 17.70
CA GLU A 24 23.97 2.63 16.35
C GLU A 24 23.21 3.39 15.27
N LEU A 25 21.88 3.59 15.45
CA LEU A 25 21.08 4.39 14.53
C LEU A 25 21.60 5.83 14.47
N GLN A 26 21.88 6.42 15.64
CA GLN A 26 22.37 7.79 15.73
C GLN A 26 23.74 7.95 15.06
N GLN A 27 24.67 7.00 15.29
CA GLN A 27 25.99 7.01 14.69
C GLN A 27 25.93 6.81 13.18
N ARG A 28 25.07 5.91 12.70
CA ARG A 28 24.96 5.61 11.26
C ARG A 28 24.35 6.76 10.45
N LEU A 29 23.41 7.48 11.06
CA LEU A 29 22.69 8.59 10.44
C LEU A 29 23.32 9.97 10.73
N GLU A 30 24.22 10.04 11.71
CA GLU A 30 24.88 11.29 12.17
C GLU A 30 23.88 12.40 12.51
N ILE A 31 22.79 12.04 13.19
CA ILE A 31 21.72 12.97 13.59
C ILE A 31 21.62 13.15 15.09
N SER A 32 20.93 14.20 15.53
CA SER A 32 20.64 14.39 16.96
C SER A 32 19.61 13.38 17.47
N ARG A 33 19.65 13.10 18.77
CA ARG A 33 18.67 12.26 19.47
C ARG A 33 17.22 12.70 19.26
N ALA A 34 16.97 14.02 19.26
CA ALA A 34 15.61 14.55 19.06
C ALA A 34 15.09 14.26 17.64
N THR A 35 15.96 14.36 16.63
CA THR A 35 15.61 14.04 15.23
C THR A 35 15.32 12.55 15.08
N LEU A 36 16.17 11.68 15.62
CA LEU A 36 15.97 10.23 15.53
C LEU A 36 14.67 9.78 16.22
N HIS A 37 14.35 10.34 17.39
CA HIS A 37 13.06 10.06 18.05
C HIS A 37 11.86 10.48 17.19
N ARG A 38 11.93 11.64 16.52
CA ARG A 38 10.88 12.09 15.61
C ARG A 38 10.76 11.16 14.41
N ASP A 39 11.87 10.76 13.81
CA ASP A 39 11.88 9.89 12.65
C ASP A 39 11.33 8.49 12.98
N LEU A 40 11.70 7.90 14.12
CA LEU A 40 11.15 6.62 14.58
C LEU A 40 9.64 6.70 14.85
N ARG A 41 9.17 7.82 15.40
CA ARG A 41 7.73 8.07 15.60
C ARG A 41 7.00 8.16 14.26
N ASP A 42 7.53 8.95 13.33
CA ASP A 42 6.94 9.14 12.00
C ASP A 42 6.90 7.82 11.22
N LEU A 43 7.94 6.99 11.32
CA LEU A 43 7.96 5.63 10.74
C LEU A 43 6.85 4.75 11.30
N ARG A 44 6.63 4.76 12.61
CA ARG A 44 5.59 3.97 13.26
C ARG A 44 4.18 4.47 12.94
N GLU A 45 3.97 5.78 13.02
CA GLU A 45 2.62 6.37 12.98
C GLU A 45 2.15 6.68 11.56
N ARG A 46 3.04 7.14 10.68
CA ARG A 46 2.71 7.55 9.31
C ARG A 46 3.01 6.47 8.28
N MET A 47 4.21 5.90 8.35
CA MET A 47 4.64 4.83 7.46
C MET A 47 4.25 3.45 7.97
N GLN A 48 3.62 3.39 9.15
CA GLN A 48 2.97 2.20 9.63
C GLN A 48 3.93 1.00 9.80
N VAL A 49 5.23 1.29 9.96
CA VAL A 49 6.28 0.29 10.18
C VAL A 49 6.11 -0.31 11.58
N PRO A 50 6.06 -1.65 11.74
CA PRO A 50 5.85 -2.29 13.03
C PRO A 50 7.15 -2.32 13.85
N ILE A 51 7.63 -1.15 14.27
CA ILE A 51 8.86 -1.01 15.07
C ILE A 51 8.53 -1.15 16.56
N VAL A 52 9.22 -2.05 17.25
CA VAL A 52 9.14 -2.21 18.71
C VAL A 52 10.50 -1.98 19.35
N CYS A 53 10.48 -1.42 20.56
CA CYS A 53 11.66 -1.28 21.41
C CYS A 53 11.64 -2.39 22.45
N ASP A 54 12.63 -3.26 22.40
CA ASP A 54 12.90 -4.29 23.38
C ASP A 54 13.45 -3.61 24.66
N ARG A 55 12.69 -3.69 25.76
CA ARG A 55 13.03 -2.97 26.99
C ARG A 55 14.22 -3.56 27.73
N ASP A 56 14.46 -4.87 27.56
CA ASP A 56 15.53 -5.58 28.27
C ASP A 56 16.88 -5.29 27.63
N THR A 57 16.91 -5.18 26.30
CA THR A 57 18.13 -4.93 25.52
C THR A 57 18.29 -3.47 25.08
N GLY A 58 17.23 -2.66 25.14
CA GLY A 58 17.21 -1.28 24.65
C GLY A 58 17.35 -1.18 23.12
N THR A 59 17.04 -2.26 22.40
CA THR A 59 17.18 -2.34 20.94
C THR A 59 15.83 -2.14 20.24
N TYR A 60 15.88 -1.56 19.05
CA TYR A 60 14.74 -1.43 18.15
C TYR A 60 14.75 -2.58 17.14
N ARG A 61 13.60 -3.18 16.89
CA ARG A 61 13.44 -4.27 15.90
C ARG A 61 12.08 -4.19 15.22
N ILE A 62 11.96 -4.85 14.08
CA ILE A 62 10.66 -5.12 13.47
C ILE A 62 9.92 -6.17 14.31
N ASP A 63 8.66 -5.91 14.59
CA ASP A 63 7.77 -6.83 15.28
C ASP A 63 7.16 -7.82 14.30
N SER A 64 7.73 -9.02 14.28
CA SER A 64 7.25 -10.12 13.45
C SER A 64 5.93 -10.74 13.94
N SER A 65 5.39 -10.32 15.09
CA SER A 65 4.07 -10.77 15.54
C SER A 65 2.92 -10.01 14.86
N VAL A 66 3.22 -8.84 14.27
CA VAL A 66 2.24 -8.06 13.53
C VAL A 66 2.23 -8.55 12.08
N GLU A 67 1.07 -8.99 11.59
CA GLU A 67 0.87 -9.41 10.19
C GLU A 67 0.83 -8.18 9.26
N ARG A 68 1.99 -7.55 9.11
CA ARG A 68 2.23 -6.50 8.14
C ARG A 68 3.31 -6.95 7.19
N TYR A 69 3.07 -6.67 5.92
CA TYR A 69 3.92 -7.07 4.82
C TYR A 69 4.53 -5.81 4.22
N GLU A 70 5.83 -5.88 4.00
CA GLU A 70 6.55 -4.85 3.29
C GLU A 70 6.22 -4.96 1.79
N LEU A 71 5.61 -3.91 1.26
CA LEU A 71 5.64 -3.60 -0.17
C LEU A 71 6.64 -2.45 -0.35
N PRO A 72 7.27 -2.29 -1.53
CA PRO A 72 8.32 -1.29 -1.75
C PRO A 72 8.03 0.08 -1.09
N GLY A 73 8.72 0.35 0.02
CA GLY A 73 8.66 1.61 0.79
C GLY A 73 7.47 1.81 1.73
N VAL A 74 6.54 0.86 1.87
CA VAL A 74 5.36 0.98 2.75
C VAL A 74 4.95 -0.39 3.33
N TRP A 75 4.58 -0.41 4.61
CA TRP A 75 4.04 -1.60 5.27
C TRP A 75 2.52 -1.62 5.20
N PHE A 76 1.97 -2.73 4.70
CA PHE A 76 0.53 -2.94 4.57
C PHE A 76 0.07 -4.13 5.40
N SER A 77 -1.14 -4.04 5.94
CA SER A 77 -1.87 -5.21 6.44
C SER A 77 -2.41 -6.07 5.30
N ALA A 78 -2.74 -7.34 5.59
CA ALA A 78 -3.38 -8.23 4.63
C ALA A 78 -4.66 -7.62 4.02
N GLY A 79 -5.47 -6.92 4.82
CA GLY A 79 -6.69 -6.26 4.37
C GLY A 79 -6.43 -5.11 3.40
N GLU A 80 -5.38 -4.32 3.63
CA GLU A 80 -5.01 -3.23 2.73
C GLU A 80 -4.44 -3.75 1.41
N ILE A 81 -3.63 -4.82 1.44
CA ILE A 81 -3.15 -5.50 0.22
C ILE A 81 -4.34 -6.03 -0.58
N HIS A 82 -5.28 -6.72 0.09
CA HIS A 82 -6.49 -7.21 -0.54
C HIS A 82 -7.30 -6.08 -1.17
N ALA A 83 -7.51 -4.97 -0.45
CA ALA A 83 -8.25 -3.82 -0.96
C ALA A 83 -7.57 -3.19 -2.17
N LEU A 84 -6.25 -3.00 -2.11
CA LEU A 84 -5.47 -2.40 -3.18
C LEU A 84 -5.49 -3.26 -4.45
N LEU A 85 -5.25 -4.56 -4.32
CA LEU A 85 -5.32 -5.49 -5.44
C LEU A 85 -6.76 -5.62 -5.98
N SER A 86 -7.78 -5.57 -5.12
CA SER A 86 -9.19 -5.57 -5.55
C SER A 86 -9.52 -4.31 -6.36
N MET A 87 -9.06 -3.14 -5.92
CA MET A 87 -9.20 -1.90 -6.68
C MET A 87 -8.53 -2.03 -8.04
N GLN A 88 -7.30 -2.54 -8.11
CA GLN A 88 -6.60 -2.75 -9.38
C GLN A 88 -7.42 -3.63 -10.35
N GLN A 89 -7.98 -4.75 -9.87
CA GLN A 89 -8.82 -5.62 -10.70
C GLN A 89 -10.11 -4.94 -11.15
N LEU A 90 -10.79 -4.22 -10.26
CA LEU A 90 -11.98 -3.44 -10.61
C LEU A 90 -11.65 -2.40 -11.68
N LEU A 91 -10.55 -1.67 -11.51
CA LEU A 91 -10.08 -0.67 -12.47
C LEU A 91 -9.76 -1.29 -13.84
N ALA A 92 -9.11 -2.46 -13.87
CA ALA A 92 -8.86 -3.19 -15.12
C ALA A 92 -10.15 -3.63 -15.83
N ALA A 93 -11.23 -3.91 -15.09
CA ALA A 93 -12.52 -4.24 -15.69
C ALA A 93 -13.19 -3.04 -16.41
N PHE A 94 -12.80 -1.79 -16.09
CA PHE A 94 -13.29 -0.60 -16.78
C PHE A 94 -12.61 -0.37 -18.15
N ASP A 95 -11.52 -1.07 -18.47
CA ASP A 95 -10.80 -0.96 -19.75
C ASP A 95 -11.59 -1.52 -20.96
N ALA A 96 -12.82 -2.00 -20.76
CA ALA A 96 -13.71 -2.48 -21.81
C ALA A 96 -14.31 -1.35 -22.71
N GLY A 97 -13.52 -0.35 -23.07
CA GLY A 97 -13.81 0.58 -24.18
C GLY A 97 -14.82 1.71 -23.92
N GLY A 98 -15.07 2.07 -22.66
CA GLY A 98 -16.01 3.15 -22.31
C GLY A 98 -15.35 4.52 -22.06
N LEU A 99 -16.14 5.60 -22.09
CA LEU A 99 -15.74 6.99 -21.77
C LEU A 99 -14.97 7.13 -20.44
N LEU A 100 -15.24 6.24 -19.49
CA LEU A 100 -14.60 6.23 -18.17
C LEU A 100 -13.15 5.70 -18.20
N ALA A 101 -12.75 4.91 -19.19
CA ALA A 101 -11.42 4.31 -19.23
C ALA A 101 -10.31 5.37 -19.29
N GLU A 102 -10.49 6.43 -20.08
CA GLU A 102 -9.53 7.54 -20.21
C GLU A 102 -9.38 8.35 -18.90
N HIS A 103 -10.47 8.49 -18.13
CA HIS A 103 -10.48 9.25 -16.89
C HIS A 103 -9.92 8.47 -15.69
N VAL A 104 -9.94 7.14 -15.79
CA VAL A 104 -9.55 6.23 -14.71
C VAL A 104 -8.11 5.72 -14.88
N GLY A 105 -7.55 5.79 -16.10
CA GLY A 105 -6.17 5.45 -16.41
C GLY A 105 -5.11 6.05 -15.48
N PRO A 106 -5.14 7.37 -15.14
CA PRO A 106 -4.18 7.98 -14.23
C PRO A 106 -4.22 7.40 -12.81
N LEU A 107 -5.41 7.06 -12.31
CA LEU A 107 -5.56 6.42 -11.00
C LEU A 107 -4.95 5.01 -11.01
N ARG A 108 -5.17 4.26 -12.08
CA ARG A 108 -4.57 2.94 -12.30
C ARG A 108 -3.04 3.02 -12.32
N GLN A 109 -2.47 3.97 -13.07
CA GLN A 109 -1.02 4.19 -13.12
C GLN A 109 -0.45 4.55 -11.75
N ARG A 110 -1.16 5.37 -10.97
CA ARG A 110 -0.72 5.74 -9.62
C ARG A 110 -0.73 4.55 -8.66
N LEU A 111 -1.74 3.68 -8.74
CA LEU A 111 -1.79 2.44 -7.96
C LEU A 111 -0.69 1.46 -8.36
N LEU A 112 -0.42 1.31 -9.66
CA LEU A 112 0.69 0.50 -10.17
C LEU A 112 2.03 1.06 -9.67
N GLY A 113 2.24 2.38 -9.73
CA GLY A 113 3.46 3.02 -9.22
C GLY A 113 3.65 2.91 -7.71
N MET A 114 2.58 2.67 -6.94
CA MET A 114 2.69 2.34 -5.51
C MET A 114 3.09 0.88 -5.25
N LEU A 115 2.86 0.00 -6.23
CA LEU A 115 3.22 -1.42 -6.18
C LEU A 115 4.55 -1.72 -6.87
N GLU A 116 5.01 -0.86 -7.76
CA GLU A 116 6.29 -1.01 -8.45
C GLU A 116 7.44 -1.01 -7.44
N SER A 117 8.13 -2.15 -7.38
CA SER A 117 9.39 -2.30 -6.66
C SER A 117 10.55 -2.26 -7.63
N ALA A 118 11.77 -2.02 -7.12
CA ALA A 118 13.00 -2.09 -7.91
C ALA A 118 13.26 -3.47 -8.57
N THR A 119 12.48 -4.51 -8.23
CA THR A 119 12.72 -5.90 -8.63
C THR A 119 11.56 -6.60 -9.36
N ASP A 120 10.31 -6.17 -9.19
CA ASP A 120 9.14 -6.76 -9.85
C ASP A 120 8.18 -5.66 -10.34
N SER A 121 7.70 -5.80 -11.58
CA SER A 121 6.62 -4.97 -12.14
C SER A 121 5.32 -5.23 -11.38
N ALA A 122 4.57 -4.17 -11.07
CA ALA A 122 3.26 -4.27 -10.44
C ALA A 122 2.28 -5.18 -11.22
N ASP A 123 2.45 -5.25 -12.54
CA ASP A 123 1.67 -6.12 -13.42
C ASP A 123 2.00 -7.61 -13.19
N ASP A 124 3.26 -7.93 -12.87
CA ASP A 124 3.69 -9.30 -12.57
C ASP A 124 3.24 -9.74 -11.17
N ILE A 125 3.26 -8.83 -10.19
CA ILE A 125 2.69 -9.08 -8.86
C ILE A 125 1.19 -9.38 -8.98
N ALA A 126 0.46 -8.59 -9.76
CA ALA A 126 -0.96 -8.78 -9.99
C ALA A 126 -1.28 -10.08 -10.74
N LYS A 127 -0.42 -10.51 -11.69
CA LYS A 127 -0.55 -11.81 -12.37
C LYS A 127 -0.32 -13.00 -11.43
N ARG A 128 0.54 -12.86 -10.43
CA ARG A 128 0.84 -13.92 -9.44
C ARG A 128 -0.26 -14.06 -8.37
N ILE A 129 -1.08 -13.02 -8.15
CA ILE A 129 -2.13 -13.02 -7.12
C ILE A 129 -3.51 -13.06 -7.78
N ARG A 130 -4.13 -14.23 -7.74
CA ARG A 130 -5.52 -14.39 -8.20
C ARG A 130 -6.49 -14.07 -7.07
N ILE A 131 -7.00 -12.84 -7.04
CA ILE A 131 -8.18 -12.55 -6.20
C ILE A 131 -9.39 -13.20 -6.85
N LEU A 132 -10.10 -14.01 -6.06
CA LEU A 132 -11.36 -14.60 -6.46
C LEU A 132 -12.47 -13.59 -6.15
N SER A 133 -12.91 -12.83 -7.14
CA SER A 133 -14.08 -11.97 -6.98
C SER A 133 -15.29 -12.82 -6.64
N ALA A 134 -15.88 -12.57 -5.48
CA ALA A 134 -17.17 -13.15 -5.10
C ALA A 134 -18.23 -12.64 -6.10
N ALA A 135 -18.60 -13.50 -7.05
CA ALA A 135 -19.79 -13.37 -7.88
C ALA A 135 -19.89 -12.15 -8.84
N ALA A 136 -18.84 -11.87 -9.63
CA ALA A 136 -19.01 -11.05 -10.83
C ALA A 136 -19.65 -11.89 -11.95
N ARG A 137 -20.97 -12.08 -11.88
CA ARG A 137 -21.72 -12.72 -12.98
C ARG A 137 -21.76 -11.72 -14.14
N HIS A 138 -21.10 -12.05 -15.25
CA HIS A 138 -21.14 -11.22 -16.46
C HIS A 138 -22.59 -11.16 -16.95
N TYR A 139 -23.24 -10.01 -16.77
CA TYR A 139 -24.61 -9.77 -17.21
C TYR A 139 -24.59 -8.71 -18.30
N ALA A 140 -25.11 -9.04 -19.49
CA ALA A 140 -25.35 -8.04 -20.52
C ALA A 140 -26.45 -7.10 -20.00
N PRO A 141 -26.14 -5.81 -19.73
CA PRO A 141 -27.00 -4.98 -18.91
C PRO A 141 -28.12 -4.36 -19.75
N GLN A 142 -29.04 -5.19 -20.26
CA GLN A 142 -30.12 -4.78 -21.16
C GLN A 142 -31.02 -3.69 -20.56
N HIS A 143 -31.19 -3.68 -19.23
CA HIS A 143 -32.05 -2.72 -18.53
C HIS A 143 -31.29 -1.70 -17.67
N PHE A 144 -29.98 -1.88 -17.44
CA PHE A 144 -29.23 -1.04 -16.51
C PHE A 144 -29.22 0.43 -16.93
N GLN A 145 -28.99 0.70 -18.22
CA GLN A 145 -28.98 2.07 -18.73
C GLN A 145 -30.33 2.76 -18.51
N HIS A 146 -31.43 2.05 -18.75
CA HIS A 146 -32.79 2.57 -18.55
C HIS A 146 -33.08 2.83 -17.07
N ILE A 147 -32.71 1.91 -16.19
CA ILE A 147 -32.86 2.04 -14.74
C ILE A 147 -32.01 3.21 -14.20
N ALA A 148 -30.75 3.31 -14.63
CA ALA A 148 -29.83 4.36 -14.20
C ALA A 148 -30.31 5.76 -14.62
N ALA A 149 -30.78 5.91 -15.87
CA ALA A 149 -31.35 7.16 -16.35
C ALA A 149 -32.58 7.57 -15.52
N ALA A 150 -33.53 6.65 -15.33
CA ALA A 150 -34.72 6.89 -14.51
C ALA A 150 -34.37 7.28 -13.06
N LEU A 151 -33.34 6.65 -12.48
CA LEU A 151 -32.82 6.98 -11.14
C LEU A 151 -32.26 8.40 -11.07
N MET A 152 -31.41 8.78 -12.03
CA MET A 152 -30.81 10.12 -12.06
C MET A 152 -31.86 11.22 -12.27
N GLU A 153 -32.89 10.93 -13.06
CA GLU A 153 -33.97 11.87 -13.36
C GLU A 153 -35.13 11.79 -12.36
N ARG A 154 -35.02 10.93 -11.34
CA ARG A 154 -36.06 10.67 -10.33
C ARG A 154 -37.41 10.29 -10.94
N ARG A 155 -37.40 9.57 -12.06
CA ARG A 155 -38.59 9.07 -12.77
C ARG A 155 -38.89 7.64 -12.33
N ARG A 156 -40.19 7.30 -12.22
CA ARG A 156 -40.62 5.91 -12.02
C ARG A 156 -40.47 5.17 -13.35
N LEU A 157 -40.00 3.93 -13.30
CA LEU A 157 -39.97 3.04 -14.46
C LEU A 157 -41.41 2.61 -14.76
N CYS A 158 -41.82 2.76 -16.02
CA CYS A 158 -43.13 2.36 -16.53
C CYS A 158 -43.04 1.00 -17.22
#